data_AF-A0A810QBN2-F1
#
_entry.id   AF-A0A810QBN2-F1
#
_cell.length_a   1.000
_cell.length_b   1.000
_cell.length_c   1.000
_cell.angle_alpha   90.00
_cell.angle_beta   90.00
_cell.angle_gamma   90.00
#
_symmetry.space_group_name_H-M   'P 1'
#
loop_
_entity.id
_entity.type
_entity.pdbx_description
1 polymer ?
#
loop_
_entity_poly.entity_id
_entity_poly.type
_entity_poly.pdbx_seq_one_letter_code
_entity_poly.pdbx_strand_id
1 'polypeptide(L)'
;MSKKVNPRRQPASKADVKRAELRGRDDGIKFASALFLMALRDKEGFDLEALQKVWKEVGDLADSIAEGYCNIEDLHTVLESEAGARIVGGIAT
;
A
#
# COMPACT_ATOMS: atom_id res chain seq x y z
N MET A 1 0.22 0.05 -44.20
CA MET A 1 0.10 -1.35 -43.72
C MET A 1 -0.80 -1.38 -42.51
N SER A 2 -1.90 -2.14 -42.53
CA SER A 2 -2.75 -2.33 -41.35
C SER A 2 -2.04 -3.23 -40.33
N LYS A 3 -2.01 -2.85 -39.05
CA LYS A 3 -1.40 -3.68 -37.99
C LYS A 3 -2.15 -5.01 -37.89
N LYS A 4 -1.42 -6.12 -37.90
CA LYS A 4 -1.97 -7.47 -37.69
C LYS A 4 -2.45 -7.58 -36.24
N VAL A 5 -3.76 -7.57 -36.01
CA VAL A 5 -4.36 -7.74 -34.67
C VAL A 5 -4.70 -9.22 -34.46
N ASN A 6 -4.30 -9.78 -33.32
CA ASN A 6 -4.59 -11.18 -32.96
C ASN A 6 -6.12 -11.39 -32.86
N PRO A 7 -6.73 -12.31 -33.63
CA PRO A 7 -8.16 -12.60 -33.58
C PRO A 7 -8.66 -13.12 -32.22
N ARG A 8 -7.75 -13.64 -31.38
CA ARG A 8 -8.06 -14.10 -30.02
C ARG A 8 -7.92 -13.01 -28.94
N ARG A 9 -7.61 -11.77 -29.33
CA ARG A 9 -7.48 -10.65 -28.39
C ARG A 9 -8.87 -10.31 -27.85
N GLN A 10 -9.12 -10.58 -26.57
CA GLN A 10 -10.24 -9.99 -25.85
C GLN A 10 -9.80 -8.62 -25.33
N PRO A 11 -10.37 -7.50 -25.83
CA PRO A 11 -10.08 -6.19 -25.28
C PRO A 11 -10.75 -6.06 -23.91
N ALA A 12 -9.96 -5.85 -22.86
CA ALA A 12 -10.50 -5.46 -21.57
C ALA A 12 -11.22 -4.11 -21.68
N SER A 13 -12.40 -3.97 -21.09
CA SER A 13 -13.07 -2.68 -21.00
C SER A 13 -12.30 -1.74 -20.06
N LYS A 14 -12.52 -0.42 -20.16
CA LYS A 14 -11.97 0.54 -19.19
C LYS A 14 -12.37 0.21 -17.75
N ALA A 15 -13.57 -0.32 -17.56
CA ALA A 15 -14.07 -0.77 -16.26
C ALA A 15 -13.30 -2.01 -15.75
N ASP A 16 -12.93 -2.94 -16.63
CA ASP A 16 -12.11 -4.11 -16.26
C ASP A 16 -10.72 -3.71 -15.82
N VAL A 17 -10.10 -2.79 -16.56
CA VAL A 17 -8.79 -2.23 -16.21
C VAL A 17 -8.86 -1.54 -14.85
N LYS A 18 -9.84 -0.65 -14.65
CA LYS A 18 -9.99 0.05 -13.36
C LYS A 18 -10.22 -0.92 -12.19
N ARG A 19 -11.01 -1.98 -12.39
CA ARG A 19 -11.23 -3.02 -11.37
C ARG A 19 -9.97 -3.84 -11.08
N ALA A 20 -9.13 -4.07 -12.07
CA ALA A 20 -7.86 -4.76 -11.87
C ALA A 20 -6.86 -3.88 -11.10
N GLU A 21 -6.78 -2.59 -11.43
CA GLU A 21 -5.95 -1.61 -10.70
C GLU A 21 -6.35 -1.50 -9.23
N LEU A 22 -7.65 -1.36 -8.94
CA LEU A 22 -8.15 -1.28 -7.57
C LEU A 22 -7.84 -2.56 -6.78
N ARG A 23 -8.08 -3.74 -7.38
CA ARG A 23 -7.72 -5.02 -6.75
C ARG A 23 -6.23 -5.14 -6.48
N GLY A 24 -5.39 -4.78 -7.45
CA GLY A 24 -3.93 -4.81 -7.27
C GLY A 24 -3.47 -3.89 -6.14
N ARG A 25 -4.08 -2.71 -5.99
CA ARG A 25 -3.82 -1.80 -4.87
C ARG A 25 -4.24 -2.41 -3.53
N ASP A 26 -5.47 -2.93 -3.44
CA ASP A 26 -6.00 -3.51 -2.22
C ASP A 26 -5.20 -4.73 -1.77
N ASP A 27 -4.83 -5.61 -2.72
CA ASP A 27 -4.02 -6.79 -2.45
C ASP A 27 -2.60 -6.40 -2.02
N GLY A 28 -2.01 -5.37 -2.66
CA GLY A 28 -0.71 -4.83 -2.27
C GLY A 28 -0.70 -4.26 -0.84
N ILE A 29 -1.73 -3.49 -0.48
CA ILE A 29 -1.87 -2.95 0.89
C ILE A 29 -2.02 -4.10 1.89
N LYS A 30 -2.94 -5.04 1.64
CA LYS A 30 -3.13 -6.21 2.53
C LYS A 30 -1.85 -7.01 2.71
N PHE A 31 -1.12 -7.28 1.63
CA PHE A 31 0.13 -8.01 1.66
C PHE A 31 1.18 -7.29 2.50
N ALA A 32 1.45 -6.01 2.21
CA ALA A 32 2.44 -5.22 2.95
C ALA A 32 2.07 -5.09 4.44
N SER A 33 0.80 -4.78 4.75
CA SER A 33 0.33 -4.63 6.12
C SER A 33 0.46 -5.94 6.91
N ALA A 34 0.15 -7.09 6.31
CA ALA A 34 0.33 -8.38 6.96
C ALA A 34 1.80 -8.65 7.33
N LEU A 35 2.74 -8.33 6.43
CA LEU A 35 4.17 -8.48 6.70
C LEU A 35 4.64 -7.60 7.86
N PHE A 36 4.25 -6.32 7.87
CA PHE A 36 4.65 -5.40 8.94
C PHE A 36 4.03 -5.76 10.29
N LEU A 37 2.73 -6.08 10.34
CA LEU A 37 2.06 -6.45 11.59
C LEU A 37 2.61 -7.77 12.15
N MET A 38 2.95 -8.73 11.29
CA MET A 38 3.62 -9.95 11.73
C MET A 38 5.03 -9.68 12.25
N ALA A 39 5.80 -8.78 11.61
CA ALA A 39 7.11 -8.39 12.12
C ALA A 39 7.00 -7.72 13.49
N LEU A 40 6.04 -6.82 13.70
CA LEU A 40 5.78 -6.19 15.00
C LEU A 40 5.42 -7.22 16.08
N ARG A 41 4.57 -8.20 15.75
CA ARG A 41 4.23 -9.29 16.67
C ARG A 41 5.44 -10.13 17.05
N ASP A 42 6.17 -10.62 16.05
CA ASP A 42 7.21 -11.63 16.25
C ASP A 42 8.54 -11.05 16.73
N LYS A 43 8.82 -9.77 16.46
CA LYS A 43 10.08 -9.11 16.84
C LYS A 43 9.94 -8.15 18.01
N GLU A 44 8.86 -7.38 18.03
CA GLU A 44 8.61 -6.38 19.08
C GLU A 44 7.65 -6.90 20.16
N GLY A 45 7.11 -8.11 20.00
CA GLY A 45 6.25 -8.75 21.00
C GLY A 45 4.86 -8.12 21.11
N PHE A 46 4.41 -7.42 20.07
CA PHE A 46 3.11 -6.75 20.11
C PHE A 46 1.97 -7.77 20.26
N ASP A 47 1.09 -7.52 21.22
CA ASP A 47 -0.15 -8.27 21.39
C ASP A 47 -1.25 -7.76 20.45
N LEU A 48 -2.42 -8.41 20.49
CA LEU A 48 -3.53 -8.04 19.63
C LEU A 48 -3.97 -6.59 19.82
N GLU A 49 -4.01 -6.10 21.06
CA GLU A 49 -4.45 -4.73 21.36
C GLU A 49 -3.46 -3.70 20.79
N ALA A 50 -2.16 -3.95 20.94
CA ALA A 50 -1.12 -3.10 20.36
C ALA A 50 -1.18 -3.10 18.83
N LEU A 51 -1.36 -4.27 18.19
CA LEU A 51 -1.51 -4.35 16.74
C LEU A 51 -2.77 -3.62 16.23
N GLN A 52 -3.88 -3.69 16.97
CA GLN A 52 -5.10 -2.95 16.64
C GLN A 52 -4.90 -1.44 16.75
N LYS A 53 -4.15 -0.96 17.76
CA LYS A 53 -3.80 0.46 17.89
C LYS A 53 -2.97 0.95 16.69
N VAL A 54 -1.97 0.18 16.28
CA VAL A 54 -1.18 0.50 15.07
C VAL A 54 -2.05 0.50 13.82
N TRP A 55 -2.93 -0.50 13.65
CA TRP A 55 -3.82 -0.56 12.49
C TRP A 55 -4.79 0.61 12.43
N LYS A 56 -5.30 1.05 13.59
CA LYS A 56 -6.14 2.24 13.68
C LYS A 56 -5.38 3.49 13.24
N GLU A 57 -4.15 3.68 13.73
CA GLU A 57 -3.31 4.81 13.34
C GLU A 57 -3.02 4.83 11.83
N VAL A 58 -2.76 3.67 11.22
CA VAL A 58 -2.62 3.57 9.75
C VAL A 58 -3.88 4.05 9.02
N GLY A 59 -5.07 3.75 9.56
CA GLY A 59 -6.34 4.27 9.05
C GLY A 59 -6.45 5.79 9.19
N ASP A 60 -6.16 6.31 10.39
CA ASP A 60 -6.23 7.75 10.69
C ASP A 60 -5.26 8.57 9.78
N LEU A 61 -4.07 8.02 9.48
CA LEU A 61 -3.12 8.61 8.52
C LEU A 61 -3.63 8.52 7.07
N ALA A 62 -4.25 7.41 6.68
CA ALA A 62 -4.81 7.26 5.35
C ALA A 62 -5.97 8.24 5.10
N ASP A 63 -6.83 8.45 6.10
CA ASP A 63 -7.91 9.44 6.07
C ASP A 63 -7.33 10.85 5.99
N SER A 64 -6.29 11.16 6.76
CA SER A 64 -5.61 12.46 6.69
C SER A 64 -5.06 12.78 5.29
N ILE A 65 -4.53 11.77 4.59
CA ILE A 65 -4.09 11.93 3.19
C ILE A 65 -5.28 12.11 2.25
N ALA A 66 -6.36 11.35 2.44
CA ALA A 66 -7.56 11.44 1.62
C ALA A 66 -8.26 12.81 1.76
N GLU A 67 -8.24 13.38 2.96
CA GLU A 67 -8.78 14.71 3.26
C GLU A 67 -7.81 15.85 2.90
N GLY A 68 -6.57 15.52 2.52
CA GLY A 68 -5.57 16.48 2.05
C GLY A 68 -4.87 17.25 3.17
N TYR A 69 -4.93 16.77 4.42
CA TYR A 69 -4.20 17.36 5.54
C TYR A 69 -2.69 17.10 5.46
N CYS A 70 -2.30 15.98 4.86
CA CYS A 70 -0.91 15.68 4.53
C CYS A 70 -0.85 14.84 3.25
N ASN A 71 0.37 14.57 2.79
CA ASN A 71 0.63 13.64 1.70
C ASN A 71 1.69 12.58 2.12
N ILE A 72 1.91 11.58 1.26
CA ILE A 72 2.88 10.51 1.54
C ILE A 72 4.32 11.03 1.64
N GLU A 73 4.68 12.07 0.91
CA GLU A 73 6.03 12.68 0.95
C GLU A 73 6.27 13.38 2.28
N ASP A 74 5.24 13.97 2.88
CA ASP A 74 5.29 14.54 4.24
C ASP A 74 5.60 13.42 5.25
N LEU A 75 4.93 12.27 5.16
CA LEU A 75 5.20 11.13 6.04
C LEU A 75 6.62 10.59 5.87
N HIS A 76 7.11 10.49 4.63
CA HIS A 76 8.50 10.12 4.37
C HIS A 76 9.49 11.10 4.98
N THR A 77 9.20 12.41 4.89
CA THR A 77 10.04 13.47 5.44
C THR A 77 10.11 13.36 6.96
N VAL A 78 8.98 13.13 7.64
CA VAL A 78 8.96 12.93 9.10
C VAL A 78 9.75 11.68 9.49
N LEU A 79 9.55 10.56 8.79
CA LEU A 79 10.31 9.34 9.05
C LEU A 79 11.82 9.53 8.89
N GLU A 80 12.27 10.22 7.83
CA GLU A 80 13.69 10.44 7.59
C GLU A 80 14.29 11.48 8.56
N SER A 81 13.60 12.59 8.80
CA SER A 81 14.14 13.72 9.57
C SER A 81 14.03 13.57 11.10
N GLU A 82 12.96 12.93 11.59
CA GLU A 82 12.71 12.78 13.03
C GLU A 82 13.11 11.40 13.55
N ALA A 83 12.77 10.35 12.81
CA ALA A 83 13.06 8.98 13.22
C ALA A 83 14.37 8.43 12.64
N GLY A 84 15.01 9.15 11.71
CA GLY A 84 16.20 8.68 10.99
C GLY A 84 15.94 7.44 10.13
N ALA A 85 14.67 7.15 9.84
CA ALA A 85 14.23 5.95 9.14
C ALA A 85 13.95 6.26 7.67
N ARG A 86 14.82 5.78 6.78
CA ARG A 86 14.64 5.93 5.34
C ARG A 86 14.10 4.63 4.73
N ILE A 87 12.87 4.68 4.22
CA ILE A 87 12.28 3.56 3.48
C ILE A 87 12.81 3.60 2.04
N VAL A 88 13.66 2.63 1.67
CA VAL A 88 14.28 2.55 0.34
C VAL A 88 13.74 1.33 -0.41
N GLY A 89 12.79 1.54 -1.33
CA GLY A 89 12.38 0.55 -2.34
C GLY A 89 11.68 -0.73 -1.84
N GLY A 90 10.77 -1.26 -2.66
CA GLY A 90 9.87 -2.36 -2.30
C GLY A 90 10.54 -3.71 -2.05
N ILE A 91 9.82 -4.55 -1.29
CA ILE A 91 10.20 -5.96 -1.05
C ILE A 91 10.17 -6.67 -2.41
N ALA A 92 11.34 -7.12 -2.89
CA ALA A 92 11.41 -7.96 -4.08
C ALA A 92 10.54 -9.21 -3.83
N THR A 93 9.49 -9.37 -4.61
CA THR A 93 8.66 -10.58 -4.67
C THR A 93 9.05 -11.39 -5.87
#